data_AF-A0A0K8Q396-F1
#
_entry.id   AF-A0A0K8Q396-F1
#
_cell.length_a   1.000
_cell.length_b   1.000
_cell.length_c   1.000
_cell.angle_alpha   90.00
_cell.angle_beta   90.00
_cell.angle_gamma   90.00
#
_symmetry.space_group_name_H-M   'P 1'
#
loop_
_entity.id
_entity.type
_entity.pdbx_description
1 polymer ?
#
loop_
_entity_poly.entity_id
_entity_poly.type
_entity_poly.pdbx_seq_one_letter_code
_entity_poly.pdbx_strand_id
1 'polypeptide(L)'
;MMKGLSSEDVSERVRGGLTNLVSNTSSRSLWNIFRANVLTLFNAVVAGSFALLLFLGQWQDALFGFAAVGNAVIGVAQEYRAKKSLDRLAVLNSPHARVLRDGVIKDIAMEEVVLDDVILLFAGDQIPADATVHDARGLEIDESLLTGESDPVDKESGAEVLAGSTVVSGQGRARVIRVGDDSFAGRLTGEAKRFSLVNSEIRNGLNKILRWITLALLPVMAVVINGEMQAHGGWNQALATGEWRTGAVGAVASVIAMIPLGLVLMTSVAFAVGGLRLAREKVLIQELAAVEGLARVDVLCLDKTGTLTEAGSFSTMFTTPVPTGRRGGALP
;
A
#
# COMPACT_ATOMS: atom_id res chain seq x y z
N MET A 1 8.33 4.78 -44.18
CA MET A 1 7.50 5.26 -43.05
C MET A 1 7.26 4.09 -42.12
N MET A 2 7.64 4.18 -40.84
CA MET A 2 7.23 3.19 -39.85
C MET A 2 5.70 3.26 -39.72
N LYS A 3 5.02 2.11 -39.76
CA LYS A 3 3.56 2.01 -39.55
C LYS A 3 3.18 1.70 -38.11
N GLY A 4 4.15 1.46 -37.22
CA GLY A 4 3.89 0.98 -35.87
C GLY A 4 3.36 -0.46 -35.86
N LEU A 5 2.88 -0.91 -34.70
CA LEU A 5 2.30 -2.25 -34.53
C LEU A 5 0.89 -2.34 -35.13
N SER A 6 0.52 -3.52 -35.63
CA SER A 6 -0.86 -3.77 -36.03
C SER A 6 -1.75 -4.09 -34.81
N SER A 7 -3.06 -3.94 -34.96
CA SER A 7 -4.01 -4.37 -33.91
C SER A 7 -3.90 -5.86 -33.56
N GLU A 8 -3.46 -6.70 -34.50
CA GLU A 8 -3.22 -8.14 -34.27
C GLU A 8 -1.94 -8.36 -33.43
N ASP A 9 -0.85 -7.68 -33.77
CA ASP A 9 0.43 -7.70 -33.03
C ASP A 9 0.26 -7.27 -31.57
N VAL A 10 -0.58 -6.25 -31.34
CA VAL A 10 -0.91 -5.77 -29.99
C VAL A 10 -1.68 -6.84 -29.24
N SER A 11 -2.69 -7.46 -29.87
CA SER A 11 -3.50 -8.50 -29.25
C SER A 11 -2.69 -9.76 -28.91
N GLU A 12 -1.65 -10.06 -29.67
CA GLU A 12 -0.70 -11.13 -29.37
C GLU A 12 0.15 -10.80 -28.14
N ARG A 13 0.70 -9.58 -28.06
CA ARG A 13 1.50 -9.11 -26.91
C ARG A 13 0.69 -9.04 -25.62
N VAL A 14 -0.56 -8.58 -25.71
CA VAL A 14 -1.49 -8.56 -24.57
C VAL A 14 -1.74 -9.99 -24.07
N ARG A 15 -1.96 -10.96 -24.96
CA ARG A 15 -2.12 -12.37 -24.58
C ARG A 15 -0.84 -12.97 -24.00
N GLY A 16 0.33 -12.52 -24.46
CA GLY A 16 1.63 -12.89 -23.93
C GLY A 16 2.00 -12.20 -22.61
N GLY A 17 1.17 -11.29 -22.09
CA GLY A 17 1.47 -10.52 -20.87
C GLY A 17 2.56 -9.46 -21.04
N LEU A 18 2.93 -9.11 -22.29
CA LEU A 18 3.95 -8.12 -22.64
C LEU A 18 3.37 -6.70 -22.62
N THR A 19 2.64 -6.38 -21.56
CA THR A 19 1.94 -5.11 -21.36
C THR A 19 2.62 -4.27 -20.30
N ASN A 20 2.43 -2.95 -20.35
CA ASN A 20 2.92 -2.02 -19.35
C ASN A 20 2.07 -1.95 -18.07
N LEU A 21 1.13 -2.89 -17.91
CA LEU A 21 0.38 -3.07 -16.69
C LEU A 21 1.31 -3.53 -15.56
N VAL A 22 1.81 -2.58 -14.76
CA VAL A 22 2.49 -2.91 -13.51
C VAL A 22 1.46 -3.50 -12.57
N SER A 23 1.69 -4.71 -12.07
CA SER A 23 0.80 -5.33 -11.10
C SER A 23 0.73 -4.42 -9.87
N ASN A 24 -0.39 -3.70 -9.72
CA ASN A 24 -0.62 -2.75 -8.65
C ASN A 24 -0.97 -3.51 -7.36
N THR A 25 0.00 -4.32 -6.91
CA THR A 25 -0.02 -5.15 -5.71
C THR A 25 0.05 -4.33 -4.42
N SER A 26 0.24 -3.00 -4.51
CA SER A 26 0.18 -2.12 -3.33
C SER A 26 -1.23 -1.99 -2.78
N SER A 27 -2.27 -2.15 -3.63
CA SER A 27 -3.62 -2.29 -3.11
C SER A 27 -3.75 -3.70 -2.52
N ARG A 28 -3.73 -3.80 -1.19
CA ARG A 28 -3.99 -5.08 -0.51
C ARG A 28 -5.27 -5.67 -1.10
N SER A 29 -5.18 -6.91 -1.60
CA SER A 29 -6.35 -7.63 -2.10
C SER A 29 -7.42 -7.64 -1.01
N LEU A 30 -8.68 -7.51 -1.38
CA LEU A 30 -9.81 -7.62 -0.45
C LEU A 30 -9.72 -8.92 0.38
N TRP A 31 -9.14 -9.96 -0.21
CA TRP A 31 -8.86 -11.23 0.46
C TRP A 31 -7.75 -11.14 1.52
N ASN A 32 -6.68 -10.37 1.25
CA ASN A 32 -5.62 -10.14 2.23
C ASN A 32 -6.13 -9.29 3.41
N ILE A 33 -7.00 -8.31 3.12
CA ILE A 33 -7.72 -7.52 4.13
C ILE A 33 -8.60 -8.43 4.98
N PHE A 34 -9.39 -9.29 4.35
CA PHE A 34 -10.25 -10.25 5.04
C PHE A 34 -9.43 -11.21 5.91
N ARG A 35 -8.39 -11.85 5.38
CA ARG A 35 -7.53 -12.77 6.16
C ARG A 35 -6.86 -12.05 7.32
N ALA A 36 -6.35 -10.84 7.14
CA ALA A 36 -5.66 -10.10 8.20
C ALA A 36 -6.58 -9.72 9.37
N ASN A 37 -7.88 -9.49 9.13
CA ASN A 37 -8.84 -9.16 10.18
C ASN A 37 -9.56 -10.38 10.75
N VAL A 38 -9.78 -11.41 9.93
CA VAL A 38 -10.56 -12.60 10.32
C VAL A 38 -9.66 -13.69 10.89
N LEU A 39 -8.50 -13.95 10.31
CA LEU A 39 -7.57 -15.00 10.77
C LEU A 39 -6.58 -14.47 11.81
N THR A 40 -7.10 -13.85 12.87
CA THR A 40 -6.29 -13.38 13.99
C THR A 40 -6.25 -14.43 15.10
N LEU A 41 -5.17 -14.44 15.90
CA LEU A 41 -5.07 -15.30 17.09
C LEU A 41 -6.28 -15.09 18.02
N PHE A 42 -6.71 -13.85 18.18
CA PHE A 42 -7.89 -13.47 18.95
C PHE A 42 -9.17 -14.15 18.43
N ASN A 43 -9.45 -14.03 17.13
CA ASN A 43 -10.62 -14.69 16.54
C ASN A 43 -10.51 -16.21 16.61
N ALA A 44 -9.31 -16.78 16.54
CA ALA A 44 -9.09 -18.21 16.72
C ALA A 44 -9.45 -18.66 18.15
N VAL A 45 -9.06 -17.92 19.18
CA VAL A 45 -9.45 -18.21 20.58
C VAL A 45 -10.96 -18.12 20.74
N VAL A 46 -11.58 -17.04 20.25
CA VAL A 46 -13.03 -16.85 20.37
C VAL A 46 -13.82 -17.90 19.59
N ALA A 47 -13.41 -18.23 18.38
CA ALA A 47 -14.02 -19.28 17.57
C ALA A 47 -13.88 -20.66 18.24
N GLY A 48 -12.72 -20.94 18.85
CA GLY A 48 -12.50 -22.16 19.62
C GLY A 48 -13.43 -22.27 20.83
N SER A 49 -13.55 -21.20 21.63
CA SER A 49 -14.47 -21.15 22.77
C SER A 49 -15.94 -21.25 22.36
N PHE A 50 -16.31 -20.59 21.26
CA PHE A 50 -17.67 -20.66 20.70
C PHE A 50 -18.02 -22.07 20.22
N ALA A 51 -17.12 -22.72 19.48
CA ALA A 51 -17.30 -24.11 19.05
C ALA A 51 -17.48 -25.04 20.25
N LEU A 52 -16.65 -24.87 21.28
CA LEU A 52 -16.72 -25.67 22.50
C LEU A 52 -18.07 -25.50 23.25
N LEU A 53 -18.59 -24.28 23.37
CA LEU A 53 -19.92 -24.04 23.98
C LEU A 53 -21.07 -24.62 23.17
N LEU A 54 -21.00 -24.57 21.83
CA LEU A 54 -21.98 -25.24 20.97
C LEU A 54 -21.94 -26.76 21.13
N PHE A 55 -20.75 -27.36 21.20
CA PHE A 55 -20.60 -28.79 21.49
C PHE A 55 -21.17 -29.17 22.87
N LEU A 56 -21.09 -28.27 23.85
CA LEU A 56 -21.67 -28.45 25.18
C LEU A 56 -23.19 -28.17 25.23
N GLY A 57 -23.80 -27.74 24.12
CA GLY A 57 -25.24 -27.47 24.02
C GLY A 57 -25.70 -26.15 24.65
N GLN A 58 -24.79 -25.24 24.97
CA GLN A 58 -25.08 -23.95 25.61
C GLN A 58 -25.28 -22.84 24.58
N TRP A 59 -26.41 -22.86 23.88
CA TRP A 59 -26.73 -21.92 22.81
C TRP A 59 -26.89 -20.47 23.30
N GLN A 60 -27.32 -20.27 24.54
CA GLN A 60 -27.45 -18.94 25.14
C GLN A 60 -26.08 -18.34 25.45
N ASP A 61 -25.17 -19.11 26.04
CA ASP A 61 -23.81 -18.64 26.32
C ASP A 61 -23.01 -18.43 25.04
N ALA A 62 -23.32 -19.16 23.97
CA ALA A 62 -22.73 -18.98 22.65
C ALA A 62 -23.10 -17.62 21.99
N LEU A 63 -24.11 -16.88 22.49
CA LEU A 63 -24.50 -15.57 21.94
C LEU A 63 -23.33 -14.56 21.91
N PHE A 64 -22.32 -14.70 22.79
CA PHE A 64 -21.13 -13.85 22.75
C PHE A 64 -20.35 -13.95 21.42
N GLY A 65 -20.47 -15.07 20.69
CA GLY A 65 -19.88 -15.26 19.36
C GLY A 65 -20.38 -14.25 18.34
N PHE A 66 -21.61 -13.73 18.49
CA PHE A 66 -22.12 -12.65 17.65
C PHE A 66 -21.37 -11.34 17.86
N ALA A 67 -20.84 -11.06 19.06
CA ALA A 67 -20.00 -9.88 19.30
C ALA A 67 -18.65 -10.00 18.56
N ALA A 68 -18.11 -11.22 18.47
CA ALA A 68 -16.89 -11.50 17.73
C ALA A 68 -17.09 -11.36 16.21
N VAL A 69 -18.20 -11.89 15.69
CA VAL A 69 -18.61 -11.69 14.29
C VAL A 69 -18.85 -10.20 14.01
N GLY A 70 -19.50 -9.49 14.93
CA GLY A 70 -19.69 -8.04 14.84
C GLY A 70 -18.37 -7.28 14.73
N ASN A 71 -17.39 -7.60 15.56
CA ASN A 71 -16.05 -6.98 15.50
C ASN A 71 -15.33 -7.28 14.18
N ALA A 72 -15.40 -8.51 13.67
CA ALA A 72 -14.82 -8.86 12.38
C ALA A 72 -15.50 -8.12 11.22
N VAL A 73 -16.83 -8.03 11.23
CA VAL A 73 -17.61 -7.28 10.23
C VAL A 73 -17.28 -5.78 10.29
N ILE A 74 -17.18 -5.20 11.48
CA ILE A 74 -16.80 -3.80 11.67
C ILE A 74 -15.39 -3.57 11.11
N GLY A 75 -14.41 -4.42 11.44
CA GLY A 75 -13.04 -4.30 10.94
C GLY A 75 -12.97 -4.37 9.40
N VAL A 76 -13.63 -5.36 8.80
CA VAL A 76 -13.68 -5.52 7.32
C VAL A 76 -14.40 -4.34 6.66
N ALA A 77 -15.54 -3.90 7.19
CA ALA A 77 -16.29 -2.78 6.64
C ALA A 77 -15.51 -1.46 6.73
N GLN A 78 -14.77 -1.26 7.82
CA GLN A 78 -13.92 -0.08 8.02
C GLN A 78 -12.76 -0.06 7.03
N GLU A 79 -12.01 -1.16 6.89
CA GLU A 79 -10.89 -1.23 5.95
C GLU A 79 -11.36 -1.13 4.49
N TYR A 80 -12.52 -1.71 4.16
CA TYR A 80 -13.13 -1.56 2.84
C TYR A 80 -13.54 -0.12 2.52
N ARG A 81 -14.21 0.58 3.45
CA ARG A 81 -14.62 1.99 3.26
C ARG A 81 -13.42 2.92 3.12
N ALA A 82 -12.37 2.66 3.88
CA ALA A 82 -11.09 3.35 3.74
C ALA A 82 -10.54 3.13 2.34
N LYS A 83 -10.32 1.87 1.93
CA LYS A 83 -9.81 1.51 0.59
C LYS A 83 -10.62 2.15 -0.54
N LYS A 84 -11.94 2.05 -0.52
CA LYS A 84 -12.80 2.60 -1.59
C LYS A 84 -12.67 4.11 -1.75
N SER A 85 -12.48 4.83 -0.64
CA SER A 85 -12.26 6.27 -0.68
C SER A 85 -10.88 6.61 -1.27
N LEU A 86 -9.87 5.78 -0.99
CA LEU A 86 -8.51 5.89 -1.54
C LEU A 86 -8.48 5.59 -3.05
N ASP A 87 -9.08 4.48 -3.47
CA ASP A 87 -9.12 4.06 -4.88
C ASP A 87 -9.78 5.14 -5.76
N ARG A 88 -10.83 5.81 -5.25
CA ARG A 88 -11.53 6.88 -5.98
C ARG A 88 -10.66 8.13 -6.19
N LEU A 89 -9.69 8.37 -5.32
CA LEU A 89 -8.73 9.48 -5.47
C LEU A 89 -7.61 9.13 -6.44
N ALA A 90 -7.19 7.86 -6.50
CA ALA A 90 -6.13 7.40 -7.40
C ALA A 90 -6.53 7.47 -8.89
N VAL A 91 -7.81 7.24 -9.22
CA VAL A 91 -8.30 7.21 -10.61
C VAL A 91 -8.29 8.59 -11.29
N LEU A 92 -8.22 9.69 -10.53
CA LEU A 92 -8.30 11.04 -11.08
C LEU A 92 -7.02 11.54 -11.78
N ASN A 93 -5.92 10.78 -11.74
CA ASN A 93 -4.60 11.20 -12.22
C ASN A 93 -3.93 10.21 -13.19
N SER A 94 -4.68 9.36 -13.91
CA SER A 94 -4.04 8.37 -14.79
C SER A 94 -3.47 9.04 -16.05
N PRO A 95 -2.14 9.02 -16.28
CA PRO A 95 -1.54 9.69 -17.40
C PRO A 95 -1.71 8.90 -18.70
N HIS A 96 -1.62 9.60 -19.83
CA HIS A 96 -1.87 9.10 -21.18
C HIS A 96 -0.56 9.02 -21.99
N ALA A 97 -0.55 8.17 -23.03
CA ALA A 97 0.58 8.00 -23.95
C ALA A 97 0.12 8.00 -25.41
N ARG A 98 0.93 8.59 -26.29
CA ARG A 98 0.68 8.59 -27.75
C ARG A 98 1.50 7.50 -28.43
N VAL A 99 0.81 6.59 -29.12
CA VAL A 99 1.42 5.48 -29.85
C VAL A 99 1.06 5.52 -31.33
N LEU A 100 1.96 5.04 -32.18
CA LEU A 100 1.69 4.77 -33.59
C LEU A 100 1.27 3.30 -33.73
N ARG A 101 0.01 3.06 -34.11
CA ARG A 101 -0.53 1.72 -34.38
C ARG A 101 -1.37 1.74 -35.65
N ASP A 102 -1.23 0.72 -36.50
CA ASP A 102 -1.88 0.63 -37.82
C ASP A 102 -1.65 1.86 -38.72
N GLY A 103 -0.52 2.56 -38.53
CA GLY A 103 -0.17 3.80 -39.24
C GLY A 103 -0.86 5.06 -38.73
N VAL A 104 -1.64 4.98 -37.65
CA VAL A 104 -2.39 6.09 -37.06
C VAL A 104 -1.89 6.37 -35.64
N ILE A 105 -1.80 7.65 -35.27
CA ILE A 105 -1.46 8.05 -33.90
C ILE A 105 -2.72 7.87 -33.03
N LYS A 106 -2.60 7.08 -31.97
CA LYS A 106 -3.65 6.84 -30.97
C LYS A 106 -3.18 7.34 -29.62
N ASP A 107 -4.09 7.96 -28.89
CA ASP A 107 -3.91 8.32 -27.47
C ASP A 107 -4.53 7.19 -26.63
N ILE A 108 -3.70 6.56 -25.80
CA ILE A 108 -4.06 5.39 -25.00
C ILE A 108 -3.60 5.57 -23.55
N ALA A 109 -4.17 4.80 -22.62
CA ALA A 109 -3.67 4.81 -21.26
C ALA A 109 -2.23 4.25 -21.21
N MET A 110 -1.37 4.77 -20.33
CA MET A 110 0.02 4.25 -20.21
C MET A 110 0.09 2.75 -19.95
N GLU A 111 -0.91 2.19 -19.27
CA GLU A 111 -1.03 0.76 -18.96
C GLU A 111 -1.26 -0.12 -20.20
N GLU A 112 -1.83 0.47 -21.26
CA GLU A 112 -2.15 -0.22 -22.51
C GLU A 112 -0.98 -0.25 -23.51
N VAL A 113 0.14 0.39 -23.17
CA VAL A 113 1.38 0.33 -23.93
C VAL A 113 1.94 -1.10 -23.86
N VAL A 114 2.41 -1.62 -24.99
CA VAL A 114 2.98 -2.97 -25.09
C VAL A 114 4.41 -2.94 -25.59
N LEU A 115 5.13 -4.05 -25.42
CA LEU A 115 6.47 -4.22 -25.99
C LEU A 115 6.47 -3.91 -27.50
N ASP A 116 7.53 -3.30 -28.01
CA ASP A 116 7.68 -2.87 -29.42
C ASP A 116 6.73 -1.77 -29.92
N ASP A 117 5.85 -1.21 -29.07
CA ASP A 117 5.09 -0.02 -29.47
C ASP A 117 6.04 1.10 -29.89
N VAL A 118 5.63 1.85 -30.92
CA VAL A 118 6.31 3.08 -31.29
C VAL A 118 5.60 4.23 -30.60
N ILE A 119 6.21 4.74 -29.54
CA ILE A 119 5.71 5.89 -28.79
C ILE A 119 6.19 7.19 -29.44
N LEU A 120 5.33 8.19 -29.46
CA LEU A 120 5.68 9.55 -29.86
C LEU A 120 5.90 10.38 -28.60
N LEU A 121 7.06 11.02 -28.53
CA LEU A 121 7.51 11.80 -27.40
C LEU A 121 7.47 13.28 -27.78
N PHE A 122 6.81 14.10 -26.97
CA PHE A 122 6.83 15.55 -27.06
C PHE A 122 7.06 16.17 -25.68
N ALA A 123 7.53 17.41 -25.65
CA ALA A 123 7.66 18.18 -24.42
C ALA A 123 6.40 18.12 -23.54
N GLY A 124 6.61 17.80 -22.26
CA GLY A 124 5.56 17.59 -21.25
C GLY A 124 5.05 16.14 -21.13
N ASP A 125 5.38 15.26 -22.08
CA ASP A 125 5.00 13.85 -21.99
C ASP A 125 5.86 13.14 -20.95
N GLN A 126 5.23 12.30 -20.14
CA GLN A 126 5.92 11.32 -19.33
C GLN A 126 6.15 10.04 -20.15
N ILE A 127 7.32 9.43 -19.98
CA ILE A 127 7.71 8.24 -20.72
C ILE A 127 7.05 7.01 -20.08
N PRO A 128 6.18 6.29 -20.80
CA PRO A 128 5.37 5.22 -20.22
C PRO A 128 6.17 3.96 -19.88
N ALA A 129 7.16 3.64 -20.71
CA ALA A 129 7.92 2.39 -20.67
C ALA A 129 9.34 2.64 -21.20
N ASP A 130 10.31 1.79 -20.85
CA ASP A 130 11.67 1.97 -21.35
C ASP A 130 11.69 1.74 -22.87
N ALA A 131 12.33 2.65 -23.58
CA ALA A 131 12.31 2.67 -25.04
C ALA A 131 13.67 3.05 -25.63
N THR A 132 13.91 2.65 -26.87
CA THR A 132 15.07 3.12 -27.66
C THR A 132 14.61 4.13 -28.69
N VAL A 133 15.25 5.30 -28.69
CA VAL A 133 14.96 6.39 -29.63
C VAL A 133 15.33 5.98 -31.05
N HIS A 134 14.40 6.18 -31.99
CA HIS A 134 14.63 6.01 -33.43
C HIS A 134 14.91 7.32 -34.15
N ASP A 135 14.24 8.39 -33.72
CA ASP A 135 14.38 9.74 -34.29
C ASP A 135 14.16 10.76 -33.18
N ALA A 136 14.99 11.79 -33.14
CA ALA A 136 14.94 12.84 -32.13
C ALA A 136 15.27 14.20 -32.75
N ARG A 137 14.59 15.24 -32.27
CA ARG A 137 14.83 16.63 -32.62
C ARG A 137 14.85 17.47 -31.36
N GLY A 138 16.06 17.75 -30.85
CA GLY A 138 16.27 18.47 -29.59
C GLY A 138 15.58 17.80 -28.41
N LEU A 139 15.59 16.46 -28.36
CA LEU A 139 14.88 15.69 -27.35
C LEU A 139 15.69 15.72 -26.05
N GLU A 140 15.26 16.53 -25.09
CA GLU A 140 15.83 16.57 -23.75
C GLU A 140 14.90 15.86 -22.77
N ILE A 141 15.47 15.01 -21.92
CA ILE A 141 14.71 14.20 -20.96
C ILE A 141 15.22 14.44 -19.55
N ASP A 142 14.28 14.72 -18.64
CA ASP A 142 14.51 14.81 -17.21
C ASP A 142 14.38 13.40 -16.60
N GLU A 143 15.52 12.88 -16.13
CA GLU A 143 15.64 11.59 -15.45
C GLU A 143 15.78 11.74 -13.93
N SER A 144 15.51 12.93 -13.37
CA SER A 144 15.71 13.25 -11.95
C SER A 144 14.95 12.34 -10.99
N LEU A 145 13.75 11.88 -11.37
CA LEU A 145 12.96 10.93 -10.58
C LEU A 145 13.64 9.56 -10.42
N LEU A 146 14.59 9.21 -11.29
CA LEU A 146 15.26 7.92 -11.31
C LEU A 146 16.72 8.02 -10.85
N THR A 147 17.40 9.12 -11.17
CA THR A 147 18.83 9.31 -10.93
C THR A 147 19.13 10.28 -9.81
N GLY A 148 18.19 11.17 -9.47
CA GLY A 148 18.40 12.29 -8.54
C GLY A 148 19.12 13.50 -9.15
N GLU A 149 19.61 13.39 -10.39
CA GLU A 149 20.29 14.48 -11.10
C GLU A 149 19.27 15.37 -11.81
N SER A 150 19.36 16.68 -11.63
CA SER A 150 18.32 17.64 -12.09
C SER A 150 18.57 18.21 -13.49
N ASP A 151 19.74 17.95 -14.08
CA ASP A 151 20.09 18.47 -15.40
C ASP A 151 19.50 17.56 -16.48
N PRO A 152 18.69 18.09 -17.42
CA PRO A 152 18.14 17.32 -18.52
C PRO A 152 19.22 16.71 -19.40
N VAL A 153 18.97 15.49 -19.87
CA VAL A 153 19.90 14.74 -20.72
C VAL A 153 19.42 14.79 -22.17
N ASP A 154 20.30 15.23 -23.07
CA ASP A 154 20.08 15.16 -24.52
C ASP A 154 20.04 13.70 -25.00
N LYS A 155 19.02 13.37 -25.81
CA LYS A 155 18.83 12.03 -26.37
C LYS A 155 18.84 12.07 -27.89
N GLU A 156 19.72 11.27 -28.47
CA GLU A 156 19.84 11.07 -29.93
C GLU A 156 19.27 9.70 -30.35
N SER A 157 19.21 9.47 -31.67
CA SER A 157 18.85 8.16 -32.21
C SER A 157 19.77 7.06 -31.66
N GLY A 158 19.17 5.98 -31.17
CA GLY A 158 19.85 4.86 -30.52
C GLY A 158 19.99 5.00 -29.00
N ALA A 159 19.72 6.17 -28.42
CA ALA A 159 19.74 6.34 -26.97
C ALA A 159 18.55 5.62 -26.30
N GLU A 160 18.78 5.11 -25.10
CA GLU A 160 17.69 4.60 -24.25
C GLU A 160 17.05 5.74 -23.46
N VAL A 161 15.73 5.63 -23.29
CA VAL A 161 14.91 6.48 -22.45
C VAL A 161 14.17 5.61 -21.45
N LEU A 162 14.04 6.09 -20.21
CA LEU A 162 13.58 5.30 -19.09
C LEU A 162 12.13 5.63 -18.72
N ALA A 163 11.38 4.61 -18.31
CA ALA A 163 10.01 4.75 -17.82
C ALA A 163 9.97 5.66 -16.57
N GLY A 164 9.02 6.59 -16.54
CA GLY A 164 8.85 7.55 -15.44
C GLY A 164 9.59 8.88 -15.63
N SER A 165 10.58 8.95 -16.53
CA SER A 165 11.21 10.21 -16.94
C SER A 165 10.25 11.11 -17.71
N THR A 166 10.54 12.40 -17.80
CA THR A 166 9.68 13.39 -18.48
C THR A 166 10.44 14.09 -19.61
N VAL A 167 9.78 14.29 -20.75
CA VAL A 167 10.35 15.05 -21.86
C VAL A 167 10.29 16.54 -21.54
N VAL A 168 11.44 17.18 -21.44
CA VAL A 168 11.55 18.61 -21.12
C VAL A 168 11.33 19.44 -22.37
N SER A 169 11.99 19.06 -23.47
CA SER A 169 11.96 19.81 -24.72
C SER A 169 12.10 18.89 -25.94
N GLY A 170 11.76 19.44 -27.11
CA GLY A 170 11.83 18.74 -28.38
C GLY A 170 10.78 17.66 -28.59
N GLN A 171 11.09 16.77 -29.53
CA GLN A 171 10.22 15.66 -29.89
C GLN A 171 11.02 14.48 -30.44
N GLY A 172 10.46 13.29 -30.33
CA GLY A 172 11.08 12.08 -30.86
C GLY A 172 10.10 10.93 -31.05
N ARG A 173 10.62 9.86 -31.64
CA ARG A 173 9.94 8.57 -31.73
C ARG A 173 10.83 7.53 -31.10
N ALA A 174 10.28 6.73 -30.20
CA ALA A 174 11.01 5.66 -29.54
C ALA A 174 10.23 4.35 -29.67
N ARG A 175 10.95 3.23 -29.71
CA ARG A 175 10.34 1.89 -29.68
C ARG A 175 10.50 1.32 -28.28
N VAL A 176 9.41 0.87 -27.70
CA VAL A 176 9.38 0.26 -26.38
C VAL A 176 10.17 -1.04 -26.39
N ILE A 177 11.11 -1.18 -25.46
CA ILE A 177 11.99 -2.35 -25.31
C ILE A 177 11.76 -3.11 -24.00
N ARG A 178 11.23 -2.46 -22.97
CA ARG A 178 10.89 -3.10 -21.68
C ARG A 178 9.64 -2.45 -21.10
N VAL A 179 8.71 -3.28 -20.61
CA VAL A 179 7.40 -2.87 -20.09
C VAL A 179 7.17 -3.44 -18.70
N GLY A 180 6.28 -2.81 -17.92
CA GLY A 180 5.83 -3.35 -16.64
C GLY A 180 6.98 -3.60 -15.66
N ASP A 181 7.01 -4.78 -15.05
CA ASP A 181 8.02 -5.15 -14.04
C ASP A 181 9.45 -5.25 -14.60
N ASP A 182 9.61 -5.42 -15.92
CA ASP A 182 10.93 -5.51 -16.58
C ASP A 182 11.54 -4.13 -16.90
N SER A 183 10.73 -3.07 -16.86
CA SER A 183 11.21 -1.69 -17.01
C SER A 183 12.14 -1.28 -15.87
N PHE A 184 12.97 -0.27 -16.08
CA PHE A 184 13.90 0.22 -15.05
C PHE A 184 13.14 0.68 -13.80
N ALA A 185 12.10 1.48 -13.97
CA ALA A 185 11.22 1.91 -12.88
C ALA A 185 10.47 0.71 -12.24
N GLY A 186 10.06 -0.28 -13.04
CA GLY A 186 9.44 -1.51 -12.57
C GLY A 186 10.35 -2.31 -11.64
N ARG A 187 11.61 -2.53 -12.03
CA ARG A 187 12.61 -3.23 -11.22
C ARG A 187 12.95 -2.47 -9.94
N LEU A 188 13.16 -1.16 -10.04
CA LEU A 188 13.44 -0.30 -8.88
C LEU A 188 12.28 -0.35 -7.87
N THR A 189 11.04 -0.26 -8.35
CA THR A 189 9.84 -0.40 -7.52
C THR A 189 9.72 -1.82 -6.94
N GLY A 190 10.03 -2.85 -7.72
CA GLY A 190 10.01 -4.25 -7.29
C GLY A 190 11.02 -4.55 -6.18
N GLU A 191 12.22 -3.97 -6.25
CA GLU A 191 13.23 -4.06 -5.20
C GLU A 191 12.78 -3.32 -3.93
N ALA A 192 12.28 -2.08 -4.07
CA ALA A 192 11.77 -1.30 -2.94
C ALA A 192 10.59 -2.00 -2.22
N LYS A 193 9.66 -2.62 -2.97
CA LYS A 193 8.52 -3.37 -2.42
C LYS A 193 8.94 -4.55 -1.54
N ARG A 194 10.10 -5.19 -1.78
CA ARG A 194 10.58 -6.30 -0.92
C ARG A 194 10.92 -5.83 0.49
N PHE A 195 11.17 -4.53 0.69
CA PHE A 195 11.57 -3.96 1.98
C PHE A 195 10.40 -3.36 2.79
N SER A 196 9.18 -3.24 2.24
CA SER A 196 8.11 -2.44 2.83
C SER A 196 7.02 -3.22 3.59
N LEU A 197 7.38 -4.24 4.38
CA LEU A 197 6.41 -4.77 5.34
C LEU A 197 6.25 -3.75 6.48
N VAL A 198 5.18 -2.94 6.41
CA VAL A 198 4.83 -1.98 7.46
C VAL A 198 4.52 -2.75 8.74
N ASN A 199 5.49 -2.75 9.67
CA ASN A 199 5.34 -3.37 10.98
C ASN A 199 4.81 -2.35 11.97
N SER A 200 3.62 -2.61 12.53
CA SER A 200 3.09 -1.83 13.66
C SER A 200 3.59 -2.44 14.97
N GLU A 201 4.32 -1.65 15.77
CA GLU A 201 4.82 -2.09 17.08
C GLU A 201 3.68 -2.30 18.08
N ILE A 202 2.64 -1.47 18.07
CA ILE A 202 1.43 -1.64 18.88
C ILE A 202 0.76 -2.97 18.51
N ARG A 203 0.58 -3.27 17.22
CA ARG A 203 0.02 -4.57 16.80
C ARG A 203 0.89 -5.73 17.25
N ASN A 204 2.22 -5.63 17.12
CA ASN A 204 3.15 -6.67 17.56
C ASN A 204 3.14 -6.84 19.09
N GLY A 205 3.07 -5.74 19.84
CA GLY A 205 2.94 -5.72 21.29
C GLY A 205 1.62 -6.35 21.74
N LEU A 206 0.51 -6.00 21.11
CA LEU A 206 -0.79 -6.63 21.34
C LEU A 206 -0.75 -8.12 21.04
N ASN A 207 -0.20 -8.52 19.90
CA ASN A 207 -0.05 -9.94 19.55
C ASN A 207 0.82 -10.69 20.57
N LYS A 208 1.87 -10.05 21.09
CA LYS A 208 2.71 -10.61 22.15
C LYS A 208 1.93 -10.76 23.46
N ILE A 209 1.17 -9.75 23.88
CA ILE A 209 0.29 -9.80 25.06
C ILE A 209 -0.77 -10.90 24.89
N LEU A 210 -1.46 -10.93 23.75
CA LEU A 210 -2.47 -11.94 23.44
C LEU A 210 -1.87 -13.35 23.45
N ARG A 211 -0.65 -13.53 22.93
CA ARG A 211 0.05 -14.82 22.96
C ARG A 211 0.37 -15.26 24.39
N TRP A 212 0.86 -14.35 25.23
CA TRP A 212 1.12 -14.65 26.65
C TRP A 212 -0.17 -14.94 27.42
N ILE A 213 -1.23 -14.16 27.20
CA ILE A 213 -2.55 -14.41 27.79
C ILE A 213 -3.06 -15.77 27.36
N THR A 214 -3.00 -16.10 26.07
CA THR A 214 -3.44 -17.40 25.54
C THR A 214 -2.64 -18.55 26.15
N LEU A 215 -1.32 -18.39 26.30
CA LEU A 215 -0.47 -19.40 26.93
C LEU A 215 -0.80 -19.58 28.41
N ALA A 216 -1.03 -18.48 29.14
CA ALA A 216 -1.43 -18.50 30.56
C ALA A 216 -2.85 -19.04 30.76
N LEU A 217 -3.72 -18.89 29.76
CA LEU A 217 -5.10 -19.39 29.78
C LEU A 217 -5.14 -20.91 29.90
N LEU A 218 -4.20 -21.64 29.30
CA LEU A 218 -4.16 -23.11 29.34
C LEU A 218 -4.01 -23.69 30.76
N PRO A 219 -3.00 -23.32 31.56
CA PRO A 219 -2.89 -23.80 32.94
C PRO A 219 -4.02 -23.26 33.82
N VAL A 220 -4.46 -22.01 33.62
CA VAL A 220 -5.60 -21.45 34.38
C VAL A 220 -6.88 -22.23 34.09
N MET A 221 -7.14 -22.58 32.82
CA MET A 221 -8.26 -23.41 32.42
C MET A 221 -8.21 -24.78 33.10
N ALA A 222 -7.03 -25.42 33.15
CA ALA A 222 -6.89 -26.70 33.85
C ALA A 222 -7.20 -26.58 35.36
N VAL A 223 -6.75 -25.50 36.00
CA VAL A 223 -7.04 -25.22 37.41
C VAL A 223 -8.52 -24.96 37.64
N VAL A 224 -9.16 -24.14 36.80
CA VAL A 224 -10.59 -23.80 36.92
C VAL A 224 -11.45 -25.03 36.66
N ILE A 225 -11.16 -25.83 35.63
CA ILE A 225 -11.87 -27.09 35.37
C ILE A 225 -11.75 -28.02 36.58
N ASN A 226 -10.55 -28.19 37.12
CA ASN A 226 -10.35 -29.03 38.30
C ASN A 226 -11.10 -28.49 39.53
N GLY A 227 -11.11 -27.17 39.73
CA GLY A 227 -11.88 -26.52 40.80
C GLY A 227 -13.38 -26.76 40.66
N GLU A 228 -13.92 -26.58 39.46
CA GLU A 228 -15.32 -26.85 39.12
C GLU A 228 -15.68 -28.33 39.33
N MET A 229 -14.83 -29.25 38.90
CA MET A 229 -15.06 -30.69 39.12
C MET A 229 -15.06 -31.04 40.61
N GLN A 230 -14.18 -30.44 41.41
CA GLN A 230 -14.13 -30.67 42.86
C GLN A 230 -15.33 -30.05 43.59
N ALA A 231 -15.82 -28.88 43.14
CA ALA A 231 -17.01 -28.25 43.68
C ALA A 231 -18.28 -29.10 43.47
N HIS A 232 -18.33 -29.87 42.38
CA HIS A 232 -19.43 -30.78 42.04
C HIS A 232 -19.20 -32.23 42.55
N GLY A 233 -18.55 -32.39 43.70
CA GLY A 233 -18.36 -33.70 44.35
C GLY A 233 -17.17 -34.53 43.84
N GLY A 234 -16.32 -33.94 42.99
CA GLY A 234 -15.10 -34.55 42.47
C GLY A 234 -15.28 -35.31 41.16
N TRP A 235 -14.16 -35.59 40.50
CA TRP A 235 -14.12 -36.16 39.14
C TRP A 235 -14.96 -37.42 38.96
N ASN A 236 -14.95 -38.33 39.93
CA ASN A 236 -15.69 -39.59 39.85
C ASN A 236 -17.22 -39.35 39.87
N GLN A 237 -17.68 -38.44 40.71
CA GLN A 237 -19.10 -38.14 40.85
C GLN A 237 -19.57 -37.30 39.66
N ALA A 238 -18.81 -36.28 39.26
CA ALA A 238 -19.10 -35.44 38.10
C ALA A 238 -19.21 -36.24 36.79
N LEU A 239 -18.35 -37.26 36.60
CA LEU A 239 -18.42 -38.17 35.45
C LEU A 239 -19.64 -39.10 35.52
N ALA A 240 -19.98 -39.61 36.70
CA ALA A 240 -21.09 -40.52 36.89
C ALA A 240 -22.47 -39.84 36.75
N THR A 241 -22.61 -38.59 37.22
CA THR A 241 -23.87 -37.83 37.21
C THR A 241 -24.04 -36.98 35.95
N GLY A 242 -22.96 -36.77 35.17
CA GLY A 242 -22.97 -35.88 34.01
C GLY A 242 -22.80 -34.40 34.34
N GLU A 243 -22.65 -34.04 35.61
CA GLU A 243 -22.43 -32.65 36.07
C GLU A 243 -21.11 -32.06 35.57
N TRP A 244 -20.19 -32.88 35.06
CA TRP A 244 -18.97 -32.41 34.39
C TRP A 244 -19.27 -31.43 33.25
N ARG A 245 -20.45 -31.53 32.61
CA ARG A 245 -20.88 -30.58 31.58
C ARG A 245 -21.11 -29.19 32.15
N THR A 246 -21.79 -29.10 33.29
CA THR A 246 -22.08 -27.82 33.95
C THR A 246 -20.79 -27.16 34.44
N GLY A 247 -19.89 -27.93 35.05
CA GLY A 247 -18.56 -27.44 35.45
C GLY A 247 -17.69 -27.03 34.26
N ALA A 248 -17.75 -27.76 33.14
CA ALA A 248 -17.05 -27.38 31.92
C ALA A 248 -17.58 -26.05 31.34
N VAL A 249 -18.89 -25.83 31.37
CA VAL A 249 -19.51 -24.57 30.95
C VAL A 249 -19.05 -23.41 31.85
N GLY A 250 -19.05 -23.60 33.17
CA GLY A 250 -18.54 -22.59 34.12
C GLY A 250 -17.07 -22.26 33.91
N ALA A 251 -16.25 -23.28 33.61
CA ALA A 251 -14.83 -23.08 33.30
C ALA A 251 -14.64 -22.29 32.00
N VAL A 252 -15.44 -22.57 30.97
CA VAL A 252 -15.37 -21.88 29.67
C VAL A 252 -15.86 -20.44 29.77
N ALA A 253 -16.94 -20.19 30.50
CA ALA A 253 -17.42 -18.84 30.80
C ALA A 253 -16.34 -18.02 31.53
N SER A 254 -15.70 -18.62 32.53
CA SER A 254 -14.59 -18.00 33.28
C SER A 254 -13.41 -17.67 32.36
N VAL A 255 -13.07 -18.57 31.43
CA VAL A 255 -12.00 -18.38 30.44
C VAL A 255 -12.34 -17.25 29.46
N ILE A 256 -13.58 -17.19 28.97
CA ILE A 256 -14.03 -16.12 28.06
C ILE A 256 -13.95 -14.76 28.75
N ALA A 257 -14.32 -14.67 30.02
CA ALA A 257 -14.25 -13.43 30.80
C ALA A 257 -12.82 -12.87 30.95
N MET A 258 -11.80 -13.73 30.84
CA MET A 258 -10.39 -13.33 30.88
C MET A 258 -9.85 -12.79 29.55
N ILE A 259 -10.58 -12.97 28.44
CA ILE A 259 -10.16 -12.46 27.13
C ILE A 259 -10.38 -10.94 27.10
N PRO A 260 -9.34 -10.12 26.79
CA PRO A 260 -9.47 -8.67 26.80
C PRO A 260 -10.15 -8.15 25.52
N LEU A 261 -11.44 -8.47 25.35
CA LEU A 261 -12.26 -8.08 24.19
C LEU A 261 -12.23 -6.55 23.95
N GLY A 262 -12.29 -5.78 25.03
CA GLY A 262 -12.25 -4.32 24.98
C GLY A 262 -10.92 -3.76 24.46
N LEU A 263 -9.79 -4.42 24.75
CA LEU A 263 -8.47 -3.94 24.32
C LEU A 263 -8.35 -3.94 22.80
N VAL A 264 -8.76 -5.03 22.15
CA VAL A 264 -8.72 -5.16 20.68
C VAL A 264 -9.62 -4.11 20.03
N LEU A 265 -10.85 -3.95 20.52
CA LEU A 265 -11.79 -2.96 20.02
C LEU A 265 -11.24 -1.52 20.15
N MET A 266 -10.74 -1.17 21.32
CA MET A 266 -10.20 0.17 21.60
C MET A 266 -9.02 0.51 20.69
N THR A 267 -8.15 -0.45 20.39
CA THR A 267 -7.01 -0.22 19.50
C THR A 267 -7.44 0.04 18.06
N SER A 268 -8.42 -0.71 17.54
CA SER A 268 -9.00 -0.46 16.22
C SER A 268 -9.67 0.91 16.13
N VAL A 269 -10.42 1.31 17.16
CA VAL A 269 -11.03 2.64 17.24
C VAL A 269 -9.98 3.73 17.24
N ALA A 270 -8.90 3.58 18.04
CA ALA A 270 -7.82 4.55 18.08
C ALA A 270 -7.13 4.73 16.71
N PHE A 271 -6.82 3.63 16.01
CA PHE A 271 -6.24 3.69 14.66
C PHE A 271 -7.19 4.34 13.64
N ALA A 272 -8.48 4.02 13.69
CA ALA A 272 -9.47 4.59 12.78
C ALA A 272 -9.62 6.11 12.99
N VAL A 273 -9.70 6.56 14.25
CA VAL A 273 -9.77 7.99 14.58
C VAL A 273 -8.49 8.71 14.17
N GLY A 274 -7.31 8.12 14.40
CA GLY A 274 -6.03 8.66 13.95
C GLY A 274 -5.95 8.81 12.44
N GLY A 275 -6.38 7.78 11.70
CA GLY A 275 -6.43 7.82 10.24
C GLY A 275 -7.40 8.87 9.70
N LEU A 276 -8.60 8.96 10.27
CA LEU A 276 -9.59 9.98 9.89
C LEU A 276 -9.11 11.40 10.16
N ARG A 277 -8.35 11.62 11.25
CA ARG A 277 -7.79 12.93 11.58
C ARG A 277 -6.76 13.37 10.56
N LEU A 278 -5.84 12.49 10.17
CA LEU A 278 -4.82 12.77 9.16
C LEU A 278 -5.41 12.97 7.75
N ALA A 279 -6.44 12.20 7.40
CA ALA A 279 -7.16 12.38 6.14
C ALA A 279 -7.82 13.77 6.02
N ARG A 280 -8.29 14.36 7.13
CA ARG A 280 -8.83 15.72 7.17
C ARG A 280 -7.77 16.79 6.90
N GLU A 281 -6.51 16.51 7.23
CA GLU A 281 -5.34 17.35 6.95
C GLU A 281 -4.72 17.06 5.56
N LYS A 282 -5.48 16.41 4.66
CA LYS A 282 -5.03 16.02 3.31
C LYS A 282 -3.86 15.03 3.28
N VAL A 283 -3.59 14.32 4.38
CA VAL A 283 -2.57 13.25 4.42
C VAL A 283 -3.24 11.92 4.06
N LEU A 284 -2.80 11.32 2.96
CA LEU A 284 -3.33 10.04 2.47
C LEU A 284 -2.61 8.87 3.15
N ILE A 285 -3.33 8.12 3.98
CA ILE A 285 -2.79 6.94 4.65
C ILE A 285 -3.18 5.68 3.88
N GLN A 286 -2.19 4.95 3.39
CA GLN A 286 -2.41 3.69 2.67
C GLN A 286 -2.67 2.52 3.61
N GLU A 287 -2.11 2.54 4.83
CA GLU A 287 -2.32 1.53 5.87
C GLU A 287 -2.49 2.16 7.25
N LEU A 288 -3.50 1.74 8.02
CA LEU A 288 -3.74 2.27 9.38
C LEU A 288 -2.54 2.11 10.33
N ALA A 289 -1.72 1.07 10.11
CA ALA A 289 -0.47 0.85 10.83
C ALA A 289 0.57 1.96 10.59
N ALA A 290 0.54 2.64 9.44
CA ALA A 290 1.47 3.71 9.11
C ALA A 290 1.29 4.96 9.99
N VAL A 291 0.10 5.15 10.58
CA VAL A 291 -0.16 6.24 11.55
C VAL A 291 0.77 6.12 12.75
N GLU A 292 0.99 4.90 13.24
CA GLU A 292 1.94 4.64 14.32
C GLU A 292 3.39 4.82 13.86
N GLY A 293 3.73 4.31 12.67
CA GLY A 293 5.07 4.46 12.12
C GLY A 293 5.50 5.92 12.06
N LEU A 294 4.61 6.80 11.58
CA LEU A 294 4.87 8.24 11.52
C LEU A 294 4.97 8.92 12.90
N ALA A 295 4.34 8.36 13.94
CA ALA A 295 4.46 8.88 15.30
C ALA A 295 5.78 8.50 15.99
N ARG A 296 6.51 7.51 15.46
CA ARG A 296 7.74 6.94 16.04
C ARG A 296 8.98 7.18 15.18
N VAL A 297 8.92 8.03 14.16
CA VAL A 297 10.09 8.28 13.31
C VAL A 297 11.13 9.08 14.10
N ASP A 298 12.31 8.50 14.30
CA ASP A 298 13.47 9.20 14.89
C ASP A 298 14.30 9.93 13.82
N VAL A 299 14.29 9.42 12.59
CA VAL A 299 15.06 9.93 11.46
C VAL A 299 14.14 10.13 10.28
N LEU A 300 14.02 11.38 9.85
CA LEU A 300 13.28 11.74 8.66
C LEU A 300 14.27 11.90 7.49
N CYS A 301 14.32 10.89 6.62
CA CYS A 301 15.04 10.98 5.35
C CYS A 301 14.12 11.66 4.34
N LEU A 302 14.45 12.88 3.94
CA LEU A 302 13.72 13.62 2.93
C LEU A 302 14.51 13.62 1.64
N ASP A 303 13.82 13.35 0.54
CA ASP A 303 14.36 13.70 -0.76
C ASP A 303 14.40 15.23 -0.90
N LYS A 304 15.31 15.73 -1.73
CA LYS A 304 15.43 17.18 -1.96
C LYS A 304 14.40 17.64 -2.98
N THR A 305 14.50 17.12 -4.21
CA THR A 305 13.74 17.60 -5.36
C THR A 305 12.31 17.10 -5.29
N GLY A 306 11.31 17.98 -5.43
CA GLY A 306 9.90 17.62 -5.37
C GLY A 306 9.36 17.31 -3.96
N THR A 307 10.22 17.29 -2.93
CA THR A 307 9.83 17.11 -1.52
C THR A 307 10.18 18.33 -0.66
N LEU A 308 11.46 18.72 -0.60
CA LEU A 308 11.88 19.95 0.09
C LEU A 308 11.79 21.18 -0.81
N THR A 309 12.04 20.99 -2.11
CA THR A 309 11.97 22.05 -3.12
C THR A 309 10.82 21.79 -4.07
N GLU A 310 10.15 22.87 -4.51
CA GLU A 310 9.25 22.78 -5.66
C GLU A 310 10.06 22.34 -6.89
N ALA A 311 9.47 21.49 -7.72
CA ALA A 311 10.07 21.09 -8.99
C ALA A 311 9.95 22.26 -9.98
N GLY A 312 11.09 22.81 -10.43
CA GLY A 312 11.11 23.91 -11.41
C GLY A 312 12.36 24.80 -11.32
N SER A 313 12.58 25.63 -12.33
CA SER A 313 13.72 26.57 -12.37
C SER A 313 13.50 27.76 -11.44
N PHE A 314 14.44 28.02 -10.54
CA PHE A 314 14.44 29.25 -9.73
C PHE A 314 15.00 30.42 -10.54
N SER A 315 14.23 31.48 -10.74
CA SER A 315 14.78 32.76 -11.22
C SER A 315 15.64 33.36 -10.11
N THR A 316 16.97 33.33 -10.27
CA THR A 316 17.88 33.98 -9.31
C THR A 316 17.68 35.49 -9.36
N MET A 317 17.81 36.18 -8.23
CA MET A 317 17.77 37.65 -8.20
C MET A 317 18.87 38.20 -9.12
N PHE A 318 18.45 38.90 -10.20
CA PHE A 318 19.36 39.65 -11.04
C PHE A 318 19.99 40.77 -10.22
N THR A 319 21.32 40.74 -10.08
CA THR A 319 22.06 41.87 -9.55
C THR A 319 22.33 42.84 -10.69
N THR A 320 21.70 44.02 -10.68
CA THR A 320 22.06 45.12 -11.59
C THR A 320 23.34 45.78 -11.08
N PRO A 321 24.42 45.85 -11.89
CA PRO A 321 25.61 46.60 -11.52
C PRO A 321 25.26 48.08 -11.38
N VAL A 322 25.60 48.69 -10.24
CA VAL A 322 25.47 50.14 -10.03
C VAL A 322 26.50 50.85 -10.93
N PRO A 323 26.10 51.77 -11.82
CA PRO A 323 27.05 52.52 -12.62
C PRO A 323 27.91 53.40 -11.70
N THR A 324 29.20 53.10 -11.59
CA THR A 324 30.16 54.02 -10.97
C THR A 324 30.37 55.20 -11.92
N GLY A 325 29.58 56.25 -11.75
CA GLY A 325 29.74 57.50 -12.48
C GLY A 325 31.10 58.13 -12.18
N ARG A 326 32.03 58.08 -13.15
CA ARG A 326 33.17 58.99 -13.20
C ARG A 326 32.62 60.42 -13.36
N ARG A 327 32.63 61.21 -12.29
CA ARG A 327 32.57 62.68 -12.39
C ARG A 327 33.89 63.17 -12.99
N GLY A 328 33.98 63.15 -14.31
CA GLY A 328 34.91 63.97 -15.07
C GLY A 328 34.12 65.08 -15.74
N GLY A 329 34.11 66.28 -15.14
CA GLY A 329 33.38 67.43 -15.66
C GLY A 329 33.70 68.69 -14.87
N ALA A 330 34.47 69.56 -15.50
CA ALA A 330 35.02 70.83 -15.04
C ALA A 330 34.08 71.71 -14.20
N LEU A 331 34.65 72.33 -13.16
CA LEU A 331 34.14 73.55 -12.53
C LEU A 331 34.53 74.75 -13.42
N PRO A 332 33.60 75.66 -13.76
CA PRO A 332 33.92 77.07 -13.98
C PRO A 332 34.12 77.81 -12.64
#